data_AF-A0A420WKR2-F1
#
_entry.id   AF-A0A420WKR2-F1
#
_cell.length_a   1.000
_cell.length_b   1.000
_cell.length_c   1.000
_cell.angle_alpha   90.00
_cell.angle_beta   90.00
_cell.angle_gamma   90.00
#
_symmetry.space_group_name_H-M   'P 1'
#
loop_
_entity.id
_entity.type
_entity.pdbx_description
1 polymer ?
#
loop_
_entity_poly.entity_id
_entity_poly.type
_entity_poly.pdbx_seq_one_letter_code
_entity_poly.pdbx_strand_id
1 'polypeptide(L)'
;MDVSLFDFTLPEAAIALRPSVPRDSAKLLHVSAAGEFSDHRVSDLATLLNAGDVLVLNETKVFSAALKGVRPARSHGGGGAVTVDVNLHTPETDMTWRAFVRPAKRVREGDVLTFSDELKGVISDKREGGDVAITFECEGDLMASIDAAGEPPLPPYIARKRKPDAQDVEDYQTVYAQEAGSVAAPTAGLHFTPEVFQSLSDKGVELARLILHVGAGTFLPVKSEDTSAHKMHSERYTISDSTAAQINKAKAEGRRIVAVGTTSLRALESSVDEVGKVQSGSAETEIFLTPGSDFKVIDGLMTNFHLPKSTLFMLVSAIAGLDRMQSAYAYAIENNYRFYSYGDSSLIWKAD
;
A
#
# COMPACT_ATOMS: atom_id res chain seq x y z
N MET A 1 8.23 -7.17 -20.91
CA MET A 1 8.18 -5.86 -21.62
C MET A 1 9.29 -4.99 -21.06
N ASP A 2 9.85 -4.11 -21.88
CA ASP A 2 10.88 -3.17 -21.42
C ASP A 2 10.27 -2.16 -20.42
N VAL A 3 10.89 -2.04 -19.25
CA VAL A 3 10.46 -1.14 -18.17
C VAL A 3 10.52 0.34 -18.59
N SER A 4 11.37 0.69 -19.54
CA SER A 4 11.49 2.07 -20.06
C SER A 4 10.23 2.56 -20.78
N LEU A 5 9.36 1.67 -21.26
CA LEU A 5 8.05 2.02 -21.83
C LEU A 5 7.13 2.69 -20.80
N PHE A 6 7.41 2.49 -19.51
CA PHE A 6 6.63 3.01 -18.38
C PHE A 6 7.25 4.28 -17.78
N ASP A 7 8.18 4.92 -18.51
CA ASP A 7 8.78 6.18 -18.09
C ASP A 7 7.90 7.39 -18.44
N PHE A 8 7.97 8.42 -17.61
CA PHE A 8 7.42 9.75 -17.87
C PHE A 8 8.10 10.77 -16.97
N THR A 9 8.09 12.04 -17.38
CA THR A 9 8.68 13.11 -16.59
C THR A 9 7.71 13.55 -15.50
N LEU A 10 8.06 13.32 -14.22
CA LEU A 10 7.29 13.77 -13.08
C LEU A 10 8.01 14.93 -12.38
N PRO A 11 7.44 16.16 -12.38
CA PRO A 11 8.02 17.26 -11.62
C PRO A 11 8.03 16.95 -10.12
N GLU A 12 9.16 17.21 -9.44
CA GLU A 12 9.28 16.95 -7.99
C GLU A 12 8.23 17.73 -7.18
N ALA A 13 7.87 18.94 -7.63
CA ALA A 13 6.85 19.78 -7.01
C ALA A 13 5.43 19.18 -7.06
N ALA A 14 5.18 18.22 -7.95
CA ALA A 14 3.89 17.53 -8.04
C ALA A 14 3.75 16.43 -6.97
N ILE A 15 4.84 15.98 -6.32
CA ILE A 15 4.80 14.91 -5.31
C ILE A 15 4.33 15.48 -3.97
N ALA A 16 3.16 15.02 -3.49
CA ALA A 16 2.57 15.53 -2.26
C ALA A 16 3.30 15.02 -1.00
N LEU A 17 3.61 15.94 -0.08
CA LEU A 17 4.17 15.61 1.24
C LEU A 17 3.11 15.55 2.36
N ARG A 18 1.89 16.01 2.07
CA ARG A 18 0.73 16.05 2.97
C ARG A 18 -0.55 15.80 2.18
N PRO A 19 -1.56 15.14 2.77
CA PRO A 19 -2.85 14.96 2.13
C PRO A 19 -3.60 16.30 2.01
N SER A 20 -4.65 16.32 1.19
CA SER A 20 -5.61 17.45 1.20
C SER A 20 -6.37 17.52 2.51
N VAL A 21 -6.85 18.71 2.87
CA VAL A 21 -7.70 18.94 4.05
C VAL A 21 -8.93 19.75 3.63
N PRO A 22 -10.16 19.18 3.74
CA PRO A 22 -10.47 17.79 4.11
C PRO A 22 -9.96 16.80 3.04
N ARG A 23 -9.82 15.51 3.40
CA ARG A 23 -9.17 14.51 2.53
C ARG A 23 -9.90 14.28 1.20
N ASP A 24 -11.22 14.32 1.25
CA ASP A 24 -12.12 14.17 0.09
C ASP A 24 -12.11 15.38 -0.85
N SER A 25 -11.45 16.50 -0.48
CA SER A 25 -11.21 17.62 -1.38
C SER A 25 -10.08 17.38 -2.39
N ALA A 26 -9.34 16.27 -2.27
CA ALA A 26 -8.38 15.83 -3.26
C ALA A 26 -9.04 15.70 -4.64
N LYS A 27 -8.29 16.04 -5.70
CA LYS A 27 -8.80 15.86 -7.06
C LYS A 27 -8.96 14.37 -7.36
N LEU A 28 -9.93 14.06 -8.22
CA LEU A 28 -10.19 12.73 -8.74
C LEU A 28 -10.21 12.79 -10.27
N LEU A 29 -9.23 12.18 -10.93
CA LEU A 29 -9.26 12.02 -12.38
C LEU A 29 -10.12 10.80 -12.73
N HIS A 30 -11.23 11.00 -13.43
CA HIS A 30 -12.03 9.90 -13.94
C HIS A 30 -11.55 9.52 -15.34
N VAL A 31 -11.08 8.28 -15.48
CA VAL A 31 -10.66 7.66 -16.75
C VAL A 31 -11.73 6.65 -17.15
N SER A 32 -12.55 7.01 -18.15
CA SER A 32 -13.66 6.18 -18.60
C SER A 32 -13.20 4.96 -19.40
N ALA A 33 -14.06 3.93 -19.51
CA ALA A 33 -13.79 2.76 -20.34
C ALA A 33 -13.59 3.13 -21.82
N ALA A 34 -14.28 4.18 -22.29
CA ALA A 34 -14.15 4.74 -23.64
C ALA A 34 -12.85 5.55 -23.84
N GLY A 35 -12.13 5.89 -22.77
CA GLY A 35 -10.86 6.64 -22.81
C GLY A 35 -10.99 8.15 -22.64
N GLU A 36 -12.16 8.64 -22.23
CA GLU A 36 -12.39 10.05 -21.91
C GLU A 36 -11.88 10.37 -20.50
N PHE A 37 -11.40 11.60 -20.32
CA PHE A 37 -10.94 12.12 -19.03
C PHE A 37 -11.89 13.20 -18.53
N SER A 38 -12.19 13.19 -17.23
CA SER A 38 -12.94 14.28 -16.59
C SER A 38 -12.43 14.54 -15.17
N ASP A 39 -12.39 15.82 -14.79
CA ASP A 39 -11.95 16.27 -13.46
C ASP A 39 -13.12 16.26 -12.48
N HIS A 40 -12.89 15.63 -11.33
CA HIS A 40 -13.80 15.58 -10.20
C HIS A 40 -13.03 15.83 -8.91
N ARG A 41 -13.73 15.81 -7.78
CA ARG A 41 -13.14 15.61 -6.45
C ARG A 41 -13.51 14.24 -5.91
N VAL A 42 -12.79 13.77 -4.91
CA VAL A 42 -13.16 12.52 -4.24
C VAL A 42 -14.54 12.61 -3.58
N SER A 43 -14.94 13.80 -3.12
CA SER A 43 -16.32 14.06 -2.66
C SER A 43 -17.39 13.75 -3.71
N ASP A 44 -17.05 13.74 -5.00
CA ASP A 44 -17.96 13.47 -6.10
C ASP A 44 -18.00 11.97 -6.48
N LEU A 45 -17.26 11.10 -5.78
CA LEU A 45 -17.11 9.69 -6.15
C LEU A 45 -18.46 8.97 -6.37
N ALA A 46 -19.46 9.25 -5.53
CA ALA A 46 -20.79 8.65 -5.65
C ALA A 46 -21.51 8.99 -6.97
N THR A 47 -21.18 10.10 -7.64
CA THR A 47 -21.78 10.47 -8.92
C THR A 47 -21.23 9.66 -10.10
N LEU A 48 -20.05 9.04 -9.92
CA LEU A 48 -19.38 8.19 -10.91
C LEU A 48 -19.75 6.70 -10.78
N LEU A 49 -20.51 6.36 -9.74
CA LEU A 49 -20.93 5.00 -9.41
C LEU A 49 -22.43 4.82 -9.62
N ASN A 50 -22.82 3.55 -9.78
CA ASN A 50 -24.20 3.11 -9.92
C ASN A 50 -24.65 2.46 -8.61
N ALA A 51 -25.96 2.51 -8.35
CA ALA A 51 -26.55 1.72 -7.27
C ALA A 51 -26.26 0.23 -7.51
N GLY A 52 -25.79 -0.47 -6.47
CA GLY A 52 -25.39 -1.86 -6.53
C GLY A 52 -23.92 -2.10 -6.90
N ASP A 53 -23.15 -1.08 -7.32
CA ASP A 53 -21.69 -1.26 -7.44
C ASP A 53 -21.08 -1.67 -6.10
N VAL A 54 -20.02 -2.48 -6.13
CA VAL A 54 -19.32 -2.94 -4.92
C VAL A 54 -17.93 -2.33 -4.87
N LEU A 55 -17.66 -1.50 -3.86
CA LEU A 55 -16.31 -1.02 -3.54
C LEU A 55 -15.61 -2.00 -2.59
N VAL A 56 -14.44 -2.49 -3.00
CA VAL A 56 -13.64 -3.41 -2.19
C VAL A 56 -12.49 -2.67 -1.53
N LEU A 57 -12.51 -2.63 -0.20
CA LEU A 57 -11.61 -1.86 0.65
C LEU A 57 -10.61 -2.79 1.36
N ASN A 58 -9.34 -2.39 1.43
CA ASN A 58 -8.35 -2.99 2.32
C ASN A 58 -8.41 -2.31 3.69
N GLU A 59 -8.82 -3.02 4.73
CA GLU A 59 -8.98 -2.48 6.09
C GLU A 59 -7.78 -2.73 7.01
N THR A 60 -6.63 -3.07 6.43
CA THR A 60 -5.40 -3.16 7.21
C THR A 60 -5.06 -1.84 7.91
N LYS A 61 -4.57 -1.96 9.13
CA LYS A 61 -4.11 -0.88 9.99
C LYS A 61 -2.58 -0.85 10.00
N VAL A 62 -2.04 0.36 9.85
CA VAL A 62 -0.60 0.60 9.96
C VAL A 62 -0.25 0.64 11.43
N PHE A 63 0.78 -0.11 11.81
CA PHE A 63 1.35 -0.09 13.15
C PHE A 63 2.68 0.69 13.14
N SER A 64 3.18 1.12 14.29
CA SER A 64 4.37 1.97 14.41
C SER A 64 5.68 1.20 14.16
N ALA A 65 5.84 0.71 12.93
CA ALA A 65 6.94 -0.15 12.51
C ALA A 65 8.32 0.54 12.38
N ALA A 66 8.41 1.86 12.58
CA ALA A 66 9.68 2.58 12.59
C ALA A 66 10.19 2.74 14.03
N LEU A 67 11.21 1.96 14.40
CA LEU A 67 11.80 1.93 15.74
C LEU A 67 13.18 2.59 15.75
N LYS A 68 13.54 3.21 16.87
CA LYS A 68 14.92 3.65 17.16
C LYS A 68 15.52 2.72 18.21
N GLY A 69 16.50 1.92 17.80
CA GLY A 69 17.20 1.00 18.68
C GLY A 69 18.55 1.55 19.13
N VAL A 70 18.95 1.23 20.35
CA VAL A 70 20.32 1.44 20.84
C VAL A 70 21.01 0.09 20.97
N ARG A 71 22.08 -0.10 20.20
CA ARG A 71 23.02 -1.20 20.42
C ARG A 71 24.01 -0.77 21.51
N PRO A 72 24.11 -1.47 22.65
CA PRO A 72 25.06 -1.12 23.71
C PRO A 72 26.51 -1.34 23.26
N ALA A 73 27.48 -0.86 24.04
CA ALA A 73 28.88 -1.11 23.77
C ALA A 73 29.17 -2.63 23.81
N ARG A 74 29.93 -3.14 22.85
CA ARG A 74 30.34 -4.56 22.85
C ARG A 74 31.49 -4.77 23.83
N SER A 75 31.44 -5.86 24.58
CA SER A 75 32.53 -6.27 25.48
C SER A 75 33.78 -6.71 24.69
N HIS A 76 33.62 -7.20 23.46
CA HIS A 76 34.71 -7.65 22.59
C HIS A 76 34.55 -7.12 21.15
N GLY A 77 35.66 -6.78 20.49
CA GLY A 77 35.67 -6.35 19.08
C GLY A 77 35.45 -4.85 18.83
N GLY A 78 35.44 -4.02 19.88
CA GLY A 78 35.41 -2.55 19.81
C GLY A 78 34.08 -1.94 19.34
N GLY A 79 33.81 -0.71 19.82
CA GLY A 79 32.67 0.12 19.42
C GLY A 79 31.76 0.49 20.59
N GLY A 80 31.61 1.80 20.82
CA GLY A 80 30.70 2.36 21.84
C GLY A 80 29.24 2.08 21.52
N ALA A 81 28.32 2.59 22.35
CA ALA A 81 26.90 2.53 22.07
C ALA A 81 26.58 3.21 20.72
N VAL A 82 25.66 2.65 19.95
CA VAL A 82 25.26 3.18 18.64
C VAL A 82 23.74 3.14 18.52
N THR A 83 23.16 4.27 18.16
CA THR A 83 21.75 4.37 17.76
C THR A 83 21.59 3.89 16.31
N VAL A 84 20.54 3.12 16.05
CA VAL A 84 20.15 2.61 14.74
C VAL A 84 18.66 2.84 14.52
N ASP A 85 18.30 3.16 13.28
CA ASP A 85 16.92 3.14 12.81
C ASP A 85 16.58 1.73 12.34
N VAL A 86 15.41 1.23 12.72
CA VAL A 86 14.91 -0.11 12.41
C VAL A 86 13.51 0.00 11.85
N ASN A 87 13.32 -0.35 10.58
CA ASN A 87 12.00 -0.36 9.95
C ASN A 87 11.55 -1.81 9.74
N LEU A 88 10.56 -2.24 10.51
CA LEU A 88 9.96 -3.58 10.38
C LEU A 88 9.27 -3.72 9.03
N HIS A 89 9.22 -4.94 8.49
CA HIS A 89 8.56 -5.17 7.20
C HIS A 89 7.87 -6.52 6.99
N THR A 90 8.33 -7.60 7.62
CA THR A 90 7.71 -8.92 7.42
C THR A 90 7.75 -9.72 8.73
N PRO A 91 6.61 -10.20 9.24
CA PRO A 91 6.62 -11.14 10.35
C PRO A 91 7.14 -12.50 9.87
N GLU A 92 8.06 -13.11 10.61
CA GLU A 92 8.52 -14.50 10.38
C GLU A 92 7.89 -15.46 11.38
N THR A 93 7.72 -15.03 12.62
CA THR A 93 7.00 -15.75 13.69
C THR A 93 6.28 -14.75 14.59
N ASP A 94 5.55 -15.24 15.59
CA ASP A 94 4.85 -14.38 16.57
C ASP A 94 5.79 -13.39 17.28
N MET A 95 7.08 -13.73 17.42
CA MET A 95 8.08 -12.89 18.10
C MET A 95 9.21 -12.39 17.19
N THR A 96 9.23 -12.77 15.91
CA THR A 96 10.34 -12.47 15.01
C THR A 96 9.87 -11.69 13.81
N TRP A 97 10.52 -10.58 13.53
CA TRP A 97 10.27 -9.74 12.36
C TRP A 97 11.55 -9.51 11.58
N ARG A 98 11.39 -9.47 10.25
CA ARG A 98 12.38 -8.87 9.36
C ARG A 98 12.30 -7.36 9.40
N ALA A 99 13.46 -6.73 9.36
CA ALA A 99 13.61 -5.29 9.44
C ALA A 99 14.79 -4.78 8.62
N PHE A 100 14.64 -3.58 8.06
CA PHE A 100 15.77 -2.84 7.51
C PHE A 100 16.42 -1.99 8.59
N VAL A 101 17.71 -2.21 8.84
CA VAL A 101 18.49 -1.48 9.86
C VAL A 101 19.44 -0.47 9.23
N ARG A 102 19.48 0.75 9.78
CA ARG A 102 20.42 1.81 9.36
C ARG A 102 21.10 2.45 10.58
N PRO A 103 22.43 2.63 10.58
CA PRO A 103 23.42 2.10 9.63
C PRO A 103 23.68 0.59 9.81
N ALA A 104 23.33 -0.22 8.80
CA ALA A 104 23.47 -1.68 8.82
C ALA A 104 24.88 -2.19 9.19
N LYS A 105 25.95 -1.47 8.82
CA LYS A 105 27.33 -1.87 9.12
C LYS A 105 27.68 -1.83 10.62
N ARG A 106 26.87 -1.14 11.43
CA ARG A 106 27.10 -1.00 12.88
C ARG A 106 26.52 -2.16 13.70
N VAL A 107 25.67 -3.00 13.10
CA VAL A 107 25.04 -4.16 13.73
C VAL A 107 25.57 -5.48 13.17
N ARG A 108 25.51 -6.55 13.96
CA ARG A 108 25.92 -7.92 13.65
C ARG A 108 24.91 -8.89 14.25
N GLU A 109 24.91 -10.12 13.77
CA GLU A 109 24.16 -11.21 14.40
C GLU A 109 24.60 -11.37 15.86
N GLY A 110 23.62 -11.62 16.74
CA GLY A 110 23.79 -11.69 18.18
C GLY A 110 23.84 -10.34 18.91
N ASP A 111 23.84 -9.20 18.20
CA ASP A 111 23.69 -7.91 18.86
C ASP A 111 22.28 -7.77 19.45
N VAL A 112 22.21 -7.26 20.69
CA VAL A 112 20.96 -6.86 21.33
C VAL A 112 20.70 -5.38 21.04
N LEU A 113 19.49 -5.06 20.62
CA LEU A 113 18.98 -3.70 20.48
C LEU A 113 17.97 -3.42 21.60
N THR A 114 18.11 -2.29 22.26
CA THR A 114 17.11 -1.76 23.20
C THR A 114 16.29 -0.69 22.49
N PHE A 115 14.96 -0.85 22.43
CA PHE A 115 14.04 0.09 21.79
C PHE A 115 13.28 0.94 22.83
N SER A 116 12.95 0.33 23.96
CA SER A 116 12.41 0.99 25.15
C SER A 116 12.85 0.22 26.41
N ASP A 117 12.38 0.63 27.59
CA ASP A 117 12.61 -0.12 28.83
C ASP A 117 11.95 -1.52 28.78
N GLU A 118 10.88 -1.66 28.01
CA GLU A 118 10.02 -2.85 27.92
C GLU A 118 10.21 -3.66 26.61
N LEU A 119 10.92 -3.11 25.62
CA LEU A 119 11.13 -3.75 24.31
C LEU A 119 12.60 -3.85 23.95
N LYS A 120 13.08 -5.09 23.80
CA LYS A 120 14.41 -5.43 23.29
C LYS A 120 14.29 -6.38 22.11
N GLY A 121 15.35 -6.50 21.33
CA GLY A 121 15.41 -7.49 20.26
C GLY A 121 16.82 -7.96 19.97
N VAL A 122 16.96 -9.24 19.66
CA VAL A 122 18.22 -9.86 19.27
C VAL A 122 18.26 -9.99 17.76
N ILE A 123 19.32 -9.48 17.15
CA ILE A 123 19.52 -9.61 15.70
C ILE A 123 19.93 -11.04 15.36
N SER A 124 19.18 -11.65 14.44
CA SER A 124 19.47 -12.92 13.79
C SER A 124 19.47 -12.75 12.26
N ASP A 125 20.07 -13.71 11.56
CA ASP A 125 20.15 -13.79 10.08
C ASP A 125 20.27 -12.44 9.34
N LYS A 126 21.50 -11.96 9.17
CA LYS A 126 21.79 -10.71 8.49
C LYS A 126 22.05 -10.93 7.00
N ARG A 127 21.21 -10.30 6.18
CA ARG A 127 21.29 -10.32 4.72
C ARG A 127 21.91 -9.04 4.17
N GLU A 128 22.14 -9.03 2.86
CA GLU A 128 22.61 -7.84 2.15
C GLU A 128 21.64 -6.65 2.30
N GLY A 129 22.14 -5.43 2.11
CA GLY A 129 21.29 -4.22 2.15
C GLY A 129 20.81 -3.81 3.55
N GLY A 130 21.17 -4.53 4.60
CA GLY A 130 20.76 -4.22 5.97
C GLY A 130 19.42 -4.83 6.40
N ASP A 131 18.93 -5.81 5.64
CA ASP A 131 17.83 -6.68 6.06
C ASP A 131 18.34 -7.66 7.14
N VAL A 132 17.67 -7.67 8.28
CA VAL A 132 17.97 -8.55 9.42
C VAL A 132 16.68 -9.13 9.99
N ALA A 133 16.74 -10.34 10.56
CA ALA A 133 15.71 -10.80 11.46
C ALA A 133 15.97 -10.26 12.88
N ILE A 134 14.91 -9.89 13.59
CA ILE A 134 14.95 -9.44 14.98
C ILE A 134 13.93 -10.27 15.74
N THR A 135 14.41 -11.09 16.67
CA THR A 135 13.55 -11.77 17.63
C THR A 135 13.40 -10.85 18.84
N PHE A 136 12.17 -10.43 19.09
CA PHE A 136 11.84 -9.49 20.16
C PHE A 136 11.67 -10.19 21.51
N GLU A 137 11.98 -9.43 22.55
CA GLU A 137 11.71 -9.74 23.95
C GLU A 137 10.93 -8.56 24.53
N CYS A 138 9.72 -8.82 25.01
CA CYS A 138 8.85 -7.83 25.64
C CYS A 138 8.00 -8.49 26.74
N GLU A 139 7.48 -7.66 27.64
CA GLU A 139 6.45 -8.07 28.59
C GLU A 139 5.06 -7.88 27.94
N GLY A 140 4.27 -8.96 27.84
CA GLY A 140 2.92 -8.89 27.28
C GLY A 140 2.87 -8.99 25.75
N ASP A 141 2.01 -8.18 25.13
CA ASP A 141 1.74 -8.20 23.69
C ASP A 141 2.84 -7.47 22.90
N LEU A 142 3.46 -8.18 21.94
CA LEU A 142 4.54 -7.64 21.13
C LEU A 142 4.09 -6.45 20.26
N MET A 143 2.93 -6.54 19.62
CA MET A 143 2.46 -5.48 18.74
C MET A 143 2.16 -4.21 19.53
N ALA A 144 1.57 -4.33 20.72
CA ALA A 144 1.38 -3.20 21.62
C ALA A 144 2.71 -2.58 22.06
N SER A 145 3.72 -3.41 22.34
CA SER A 145 5.06 -2.95 22.73
C SER A 145 5.77 -2.22 21.57
N ILE A 146 5.65 -2.74 20.35
CA ILE A 146 6.17 -2.09 19.13
C ILE A 146 5.45 -0.75 18.90
N ASP A 147 4.12 -0.73 19.02
CA ASP A 147 3.33 0.48 18.81
C ASP A 147 3.69 1.59 19.80
N ALA A 148 3.95 1.24 21.06
CA ALA A 148 4.37 2.18 22.09
C ALA A 148 5.81 2.70 21.90
N ALA A 149 6.70 1.89 21.35
CA ALA A 149 8.10 2.25 21.14
C ALA A 149 8.39 2.92 19.78
N GLY A 150 7.47 2.81 18.82
CA GLY A 150 7.69 3.20 17.45
C GLY A 150 7.05 4.52 17.01
N GLU A 151 7.36 4.88 15.77
CA GLU A 151 6.74 5.97 15.02
C GLU A 151 6.04 5.40 13.76
N PRO A 152 5.05 6.11 13.17
CA PRO A 152 4.49 5.72 11.89
C PRO A 152 5.58 5.60 10.81
N PRO A 153 5.64 4.48 10.06
CA PRO A 153 6.62 4.27 9.00
C PRO A 153 6.29 5.11 7.77
N LEU A 154 6.60 6.41 7.82
CA LEU A 154 6.41 7.29 6.68
C LEU A 154 7.25 6.83 5.48
N PRO A 155 6.70 6.89 4.26
CA PRO A 155 7.43 6.58 3.05
C PRO A 155 8.77 7.36 2.96
N PRO A 156 9.86 6.75 2.46
CA PRO A 156 11.18 7.38 2.44
C PRO A 156 11.24 8.75 1.75
N TYR A 157 10.39 9.01 0.76
CA TYR A 157 10.35 10.29 0.07
C TYR A 157 9.83 11.44 0.96
N ILE A 158 8.92 11.12 1.90
CA ILE A 158 8.39 12.09 2.87
C ILE A 158 9.41 12.32 3.97
N ALA A 159 9.92 11.23 4.57
CA ALA A 159 10.87 11.27 5.68
C ALA A 159 12.19 12.00 5.32
N ARG A 160 12.56 12.04 4.04
CA ARG A 160 13.72 12.80 3.54
C ARG A 160 13.46 14.31 3.41
N LYS A 161 12.20 14.73 3.29
CA LYS A 161 11.80 16.12 3.04
C LYS A 161 11.28 16.83 4.30
N ARG A 162 10.68 16.08 5.22
CA ARG A 162 10.22 16.57 6.52
C ARG A 162 10.32 15.48 7.58
N LYS A 163 10.40 15.90 8.84
CA LYS A 163 10.28 14.97 9.98
C LYS A 163 8.81 14.53 10.14
N PRO A 164 8.57 13.31 10.65
CA PRO A 164 7.26 12.93 11.14
C PRO A 164 6.80 13.89 12.25
N ASP A 165 5.50 14.17 12.31
CA ASP A 165 4.84 14.88 13.40
C ASP A 165 3.54 14.17 13.82
N ALA A 166 2.86 14.72 14.85
CA ALA A 166 1.67 14.09 15.42
C ALA A 166 0.54 13.89 14.40
N GLN A 167 0.45 14.77 13.39
CA GLN A 167 -0.59 14.67 12.37
C GLN A 167 -0.37 13.45 11.45
N ASP A 168 0.86 12.96 11.30
CA ASP A 168 1.16 11.79 10.48
C ASP A 168 0.53 10.48 10.99
N VAL A 169 0.30 10.38 12.31
CA VAL A 169 -0.37 9.23 12.92
C VAL A 169 -1.79 9.10 12.37
N GLU A 170 -2.50 10.22 12.24
CA GLU A 170 -3.84 10.26 11.68
C GLU A 170 -3.79 10.22 10.14
N ASP A 171 -2.99 11.08 9.51
CA ASP A 171 -2.89 11.24 8.05
C ASP A 171 -2.50 9.95 7.32
N TYR A 172 -1.66 9.11 7.94
CA TYR A 172 -1.20 7.85 7.36
C TYR A 172 -2.08 6.65 7.74
N GLN A 173 -3.34 6.89 8.08
CA GLN A 173 -4.30 5.84 8.42
C GLN A 173 -5.65 6.09 7.72
N THR A 174 -6.22 5.03 7.14
CA THR A 174 -7.61 5.08 6.63
C THR A 174 -8.59 5.14 7.80
N VAL A 175 -9.70 5.87 7.64
CA VAL A 175 -10.71 6.06 8.70
C VAL A 175 -11.48 4.78 9.05
N TYR A 176 -11.27 3.71 8.28
CA TYR A 176 -11.99 2.44 8.38
C TYR A 176 -11.06 1.25 8.67
N ALA A 177 -9.80 1.49 9.02
CA ALA A 177 -8.85 0.43 9.33
C ALA A 177 -9.16 -0.26 10.67
N GLN A 178 -9.00 -1.58 10.69
CA GLN A 178 -9.32 -2.43 11.84
C GLN A 178 -8.16 -3.36 12.20
N GLU A 179 -7.51 -3.97 11.19
CA GLU A 179 -6.62 -5.11 11.39
C GLU A 179 -5.14 -4.71 11.30
N ALA A 180 -4.48 -4.63 12.46
CA ALA A 180 -3.06 -4.29 12.56
C ALA A 180 -2.18 -5.34 11.87
N GLY A 181 -1.17 -4.87 11.13
CA GLY A 181 -0.18 -5.75 10.51
C GLY A 181 0.51 -5.18 9.28
N SER A 182 0.11 -3.99 8.81
CA SER A 182 0.78 -3.33 7.70
C SER A 182 1.85 -2.34 8.16
N VAL A 183 2.91 -2.22 7.37
CA VAL A 183 3.93 -1.17 7.54
C VAL A 183 3.75 -0.03 6.53
N ALA A 184 2.75 -0.12 5.67
CA ALA A 184 2.36 0.92 4.73
C ALA A 184 0.85 1.01 4.63
N ALA A 185 0.33 2.23 4.53
CA ALA A 185 -1.11 2.45 4.40
C ALA A 185 -1.59 2.07 2.99
N PRO A 186 -2.83 1.55 2.83
CA PRO A 186 -3.49 1.49 1.54
C PRO A 186 -3.89 2.91 1.11
N THR A 187 -2.97 3.63 0.46
CA THR A 187 -3.03 5.10 0.31
C THR A 187 -4.24 5.62 -0.45
N ALA A 188 -4.81 4.82 -1.36
CA ALA A 188 -6.03 5.18 -2.08
C ALA A 188 -7.24 5.29 -1.14
N GLY A 189 -7.24 4.51 -0.07
CA GLY A 189 -8.26 4.54 0.97
C GLY A 189 -8.18 5.77 1.88
N LEU A 190 -7.05 6.50 1.88
CA LEU A 190 -6.88 7.67 2.74
C LEU A 190 -7.85 8.79 2.37
N HIS A 191 -8.33 8.84 1.12
CA HIS A 191 -9.24 9.88 0.64
C HIS A 191 -10.66 9.76 1.19
N PHE A 192 -11.02 8.61 1.76
CA PHE A 192 -12.37 8.38 2.28
C PHE A 192 -12.58 9.10 3.61
N THR A 193 -13.69 9.82 3.68
CA THR A 193 -14.21 10.51 4.86
C THR A 193 -15.56 9.90 5.26
N PRO A 194 -16.05 10.13 6.49
CA PRO A 194 -17.41 9.76 6.88
C PRO A 194 -18.47 10.28 5.89
N GLU A 195 -18.28 11.47 5.35
CA GLU A 195 -19.18 12.12 4.38
C GLU A 195 -19.19 11.37 3.03
N VAL A 196 -18.03 10.95 2.54
CA VAL A 196 -17.94 10.11 1.33
C VAL A 196 -18.65 8.78 1.55
N PHE A 197 -18.43 8.11 2.70
CA PHE A 197 -19.13 6.86 3.01
C PHE A 197 -20.65 7.03 3.07
N GLN A 198 -21.14 8.12 3.64
CA GLN A 198 -22.57 8.43 3.66
C GLN A 198 -23.11 8.61 2.23
N SER A 199 -22.42 9.39 1.39
CA SER A 199 -22.85 9.62 -0.01
C SER A 199 -22.92 8.32 -0.83
N LEU A 200 -21.99 7.39 -0.60
CA LEU A 200 -21.96 6.08 -1.24
C LEU A 200 -23.13 5.21 -0.78
N SER A 201 -23.40 5.21 0.53
CA SER A 201 -24.55 4.51 1.11
C SER A 201 -25.88 5.05 0.58
N ASP A 202 -26.04 6.37 0.53
CA ASP A 202 -27.26 7.02 0.02
C ASP A 202 -27.50 6.71 -1.47
N LYS A 203 -26.42 6.55 -2.24
CA LYS A 203 -26.46 6.13 -3.65
C LYS A 203 -26.80 4.64 -3.82
N GLY A 204 -26.69 3.84 -2.77
CA GLY A 204 -26.87 2.38 -2.81
C GLY A 204 -25.63 1.63 -3.29
N VAL A 205 -24.43 2.20 -3.13
CA VAL A 205 -23.16 1.50 -3.36
C VAL A 205 -22.88 0.59 -2.17
N GLU A 206 -22.51 -0.66 -2.46
CA GLU A 206 -22.17 -1.65 -1.45
C GLU A 206 -20.66 -1.59 -1.14
N LEU A 207 -20.30 -1.90 0.12
CA LEU A 207 -18.91 -2.00 0.55
C LEU A 207 -18.58 -3.45 0.89
N ALA A 208 -17.45 -3.94 0.40
CA ALA A 208 -16.86 -5.22 0.77
C ALA A 208 -15.45 -4.99 1.32
N ARG A 209 -15.01 -5.84 2.26
CA ARG A 209 -13.78 -5.62 3.02
C ARG A 209 -12.87 -6.83 2.97
N LEU A 210 -11.59 -6.57 2.74
CA LEU A 210 -10.53 -7.56 2.82
C LEU A 210 -9.36 -7.01 3.62
N ILE A 211 -8.43 -7.89 3.97
CA ILE A 211 -7.18 -7.53 4.61
C ILE A 211 -6.07 -7.91 3.65
N LEU A 212 -5.15 -6.99 3.36
CA LEU A 212 -3.84 -7.31 2.80
C LEU A 212 -2.79 -6.55 3.59
N HIS A 213 -1.88 -7.28 4.24
CA HIS A 213 -0.79 -6.68 4.98
C HIS A 213 0.32 -6.25 4.03
N VAL A 214 0.55 -4.95 3.97
CA VAL A 214 1.54 -4.34 3.08
C VAL A 214 2.88 -4.34 3.78
N GLY A 215 3.85 -5.07 3.21
CA GLY A 215 5.23 -5.08 3.66
C GLY A 215 6.05 -3.90 3.10
N ALA A 216 7.23 -3.63 3.64
CA ALA A 216 8.10 -2.55 3.15
C ALA A 216 8.65 -2.79 1.74
N GLY A 217 8.55 -4.04 1.23
CA GLY A 217 8.88 -4.39 -0.14
C GLY A 217 8.12 -3.57 -1.19
N THR A 218 6.93 -3.07 -0.85
CA THR A 218 6.12 -2.19 -1.70
C THR A 218 6.84 -0.88 -2.07
N PHE A 219 7.87 -0.45 -1.31
CA PHE A 219 8.65 0.76 -1.63
C PHE A 219 9.92 0.50 -2.44
N LEU A 220 10.23 -0.76 -2.76
CA LEU A 220 11.47 -1.08 -3.46
C LEU A 220 11.33 -0.78 -4.96
N PRO A 221 12.32 -0.12 -5.57
CA PRO A 221 12.27 0.17 -7.00
C PRO A 221 12.41 -1.11 -7.83
N VAL A 222 11.81 -1.12 -9.01
CA VAL A 222 12.08 -2.14 -10.02
C VAL A 222 13.53 -2.04 -10.44
N LYS A 223 14.30 -3.13 -10.25
CA LYS A 223 15.72 -3.20 -10.62
C LYS A 223 15.96 -3.88 -11.97
N SER A 224 14.94 -4.54 -12.52
CA SER A 224 15.01 -5.27 -13.79
C SER A 224 14.70 -4.34 -14.96
N GLU A 225 15.34 -4.58 -16.11
CA GLU A 225 15.02 -3.92 -17.38
C GLU A 225 13.79 -4.55 -18.06
N ASP A 226 13.52 -5.83 -17.79
CA ASP A 226 12.34 -6.54 -18.28
C ASP A 226 11.36 -6.83 -17.13
N THR A 227 10.09 -6.52 -17.34
CA THR A 227 9.00 -6.87 -16.42
C THR A 227 8.95 -8.37 -16.11
N SER A 228 9.28 -9.24 -17.06
CA SER A 228 9.22 -10.71 -16.84
C SER A 228 10.19 -11.23 -15.77
N ALA A 229 11.28 -10.49 -15.54
CA ALA A 229 12.33 -10.86 -14.58
C ALA A 229 12.16 -10.19 -13.21
N HIS A 230 11.12 -9.37 -13.01
CA HIS A 230 10.84 -8.78 -11.71
C HIS A 230 10.07 -9.74 -10.81
N LYS A 231 10.63 -10.05 -9.64
CA LYS A 231 9.93 -10.80 -8.60
C LYS A 231 9.27 -9.85 -7.61
N MET A 232 7.96 -9.97 -7.45
CA MET A 232 7.20 -9.25 -6.43
C MET A 232 7.51 -9.81 -5.04
N HIS A 233 7.38 -8.95 -4.03
CA HIS A 233 7.37 -9.40 -2.64
C HIS A 233 6.03 -10.06 -2.33
N SER A 234 6.10 -11.18 -1.61
CA SER A 234 4.91 -11.86 -1.12
C SER A 234 4.20 -10.99 -0.06
N GLU A 235 2.89 -10.87 -0.19
CA GLU A 235 2.03 -10.18 0.76
C GLU A 235 0.87 -11.09 1.17
N ARG A 236 0.59 -11.16 2.46
CA ARG A 236 -0.50 -11.97 3.00
C ARG A 236 -1.81 -11.21 2.89
N TYR A 237 -2.83 -11.87 2.36
CA TYR A 237 -4.20 -11.37 2.33
C TYR A 237 -5.17 -12.35 2.97
N THR A 238 -6.31 -11.82 3.41
CA THR A 238 -7.42 -12.56 3.99
C THR A 238 -8.73 -12.01 3.44
N ILE A 239 -9.58 -12.91 2.94
CA ILE A 239 -10.94 -12.62 2.47
C ILE A 239 -11.90 -13.50 3.28
N SER A 240 -12.88 -12.89 3.95
CA SER A 240 -13.88 -13.64 4.70
C SER A 240 -14.89 -14.33 3.78
N ASP A 241 -15.58 -15.36 4.30
CA ASP A 241 -16.66 -16.03 3.57
C ASP A 241 -17.77 -15.05 3.14
N SER A 242 -18.11 -14.08 3.99
CA SER A 242 -19.13 -13.08 3.69
C SER A 242 -18.70 -12.14 2.57
N THR A 243 -17.45 -11.66 2.59
CA THR A 243 -16.87 -10.81 1.54
C THR A 243 -16.83 -11.55 0.21
N ALA A 244 -16.33 -12.80 0.19
CA ALA A 244 -16.29 -13.61 -1.02
C ALA A 244 -17.70 -13.85 -1.59
N ALA A 245 -18.67 -14.19 -0.73
CA ALA A 245 -20.06 -14.38 -1.13
C ALA A 245 -20.69 -13.10 -1.72
N GLN A 246 -20.44 -11.94 -1.10
CA GLN A 246 -20.94 -10.64 -1.59
C GLN A 246 -20.39 -10.30 -2.98
N ILE A 247 -19.07 -10.43 -3.17
CA ILE A 247 -18.42 -10.14 -4.45
C ILE A 247 -18.88 -11.11 -5.53
N ASN A 248 -18.94 -12.41 -5.23
CA ASN A 248 -19.39 -13.42 -6.18
C ASN A 248 -20.86 -13.22 -6.58
N LYS A 249 -21.72 -12.83 -5.62
CA LYS A 249 -23.12 -12.47 -5.91
C LYS A 249 -23.19 -11.27 -6.86
N ALA A 250 -22.42 -10.22 -6.59
CA ALA A 250 -22.38 -9.04 -7.44
C ALA A 250 -21.92 -9.35 -8.87
N LYS A 251 -20.87 -10.17 -9.03
CA LYS A 251 -20.43 -10.65 -10.36
C LYS A 251 -21.50 -11.47 -11.06
N ALA A 252 -22.19 -12.37 -10.36
CA ALA A 252 -23.27 -13.17 -10.94
C ALA A 252 -24.47 -12.32 -11.39
N GLU A 253 -24.69 -11.17 -10.76
CA GLU A 253 -25.75 -10.20 -11.10
C GLU A 253 -25.30 -9.18 -12.15
N GLY A 254 -24.05 -9.25 -12.65
CA GLY A 254 -23.50 -8.31 -13.62
C GLY A 254 -23.22 -6.90 -13.05
N ARG A 255 -23.12 -6.78 -11.72
CA ARG A 255 -22.77 -5.52 -11.04
C ARG A 255 -21.26 -5.29 -11.08
N ARG A 256 -20.86 -4.02 -11.02
CA ARG A 256 -19.45 -3.64 -11.14
C ARG A 256 -18.72 -3.81 -9.81
N ILE A 257 -17.52 -4.35 -9.86
CA ILE A 257 -16.59 -4.44 -8.73
C ILE A 257 -15.49 -3.40 -8.91
N VAL A 258 -15.35 -2.50 -7.95
CA VAL A 258 -14.34 -1.45 -7.96
C VAL A 258 -13.38 -1.67 -6.80
N ALA A 259 -12.13 -1.99 -7.11
CA ALA A 259 -11.09 -2.09 -6.09
C ALA A 259 -10.67 -0.69 -5.63
N VAL A 260 -10.53 -0.48 -4.32
CA VAL A 260 -9.94 0.73 -3.76
C VAL A 260 -8.50 0.42 -3.36
N GLY A 261 -7.57 0.89 -4.18
CA GLY A 261 -6.14 0.64 -4.05
C GLY A 261 -5.68 -0.63 -4.76
N THR A 262 -4.44 -0.59 -5.23
CA THR A 262 -3.79 -1.70 -5.95
C THR A 262 -3.60 -2.94 -5.06
N THR A 263 -3.52 -2.78 -3.74
CA THR A 263 -3.49 -3.89 -2.78
C THR A 263 -4.79 -4.69 -2.80
N SER A 264 -5.94 -4.00 -2.78
CA SER A 264 -7.26 -4.64 -2.83
C SER A 264 -7.43 -5.38 -4.16
N LEU A 265 -6.99 -4.75 -5.25
CA LEU A 265 -6.99 -5.37 -6.57
C LEU A 265 -6.16 -6.66 -6.59
N ARG A 266 -4.91 -6.62 -6.11
CA ARG A 266 -4.02 -7.78 -6.13
C ARG A 266 -4.55 -8.93 -5.28
N ALA A 267 -5.12 -8.64 -4.11
CA ALA A 267 -5.79 -9.64 -3.28
C ALA A 267 -6.94 -10.31 -4.03
N LEU A 268 -7.81 -9.52 -4.68
CA LEU A 268 -8.94 -10.05 -5.46
C LEU A 268 -8.48 -10.93 -6.62
N GLU A 269 -7.59 -10.43 -7.47
CA GLU A 269 -7.12 -11.17 -8.66
C GLU A 269 -6.26 -12.39 -8.29
N SER A 270 -5.72 -12.46 -7.06
CA SER A 270 -5.03 -13.66 -6.57
C SER A 270 -5.96 -14.69 -5.94
N SER A 271 -7.15 -14.25 -5.51
CA SER A 271 -8.13 -15.09 -4.82
C SER A 271 -9.08 -15.84 -5.75
N VAL A 272 -8.97 -15.65 -7.06
CA VAL A 272 -9.85 -16.29 -8.05
C VAL A 272 -9.47 -17.74 -8.32
N ASP A 273 -10.48 -18.60 -8.38
CA ASP A 273 -10.31 -19.96 -8.90
C ASP A 273 -10.28 -20.01 -10.44
N GLU A 274 -10.17 -21.22 -10.99
CA GLU A 274 -10.13 -21.45 -12.44
C GLU A 274 -11.42 -21.02 -13.16
N VAL A 275 -12.55 -20.95 -12.44
CA VAL A 275 -13.85 -20.53 -12.99
C VAL A 275 -14.18 -19.06 -12.71
N GLY A 276 -13.24 -18.30 -12.14
CA GLY A 276 -13.36 -16.85 -11.92
C GLY A 276 -14.13 -16.46 -10.66
N LYS A 277 -14.31 -17.38 -9.69
CA LYS A 277 -14.92 -17.06 -8.39
C LYS A 277 -13.88 -16.71 -7.35
N VAL A 278 -14.14 -15.64 -6.61
CA VAL A 278 -13.36 -15.21 -5.44
C VAL A 278 -13.50 -16.25 -4.34
N GLN A 279 -12.37 -16.81 -3.90
CA GLN A 279 -12.29 -17.73 -2.78
C GLN A 279 -12.08 -16.94 -1.47
N SER A 280 -12.72 -17.39 -0.40
CA SER A 280 -12.41 -16.95 0.94
C SER A 280 -11.18 -17.70 1.50
N GLY A 281 -10.64 -17.19 2.60
CA GLY A 281 -9.47 -17.74 3.28
C GLY A 281 -8.31 -16.76 3.35
N SER A 282 -7.19 -17.25 3.90
CA SER A 282 -5.93 -16.51 3.95
C SER A 282 -4.91 -17.17 3.04
N ALA A 283 -4.21 -16.35 2.26
CA ALA A 283 -3.16 -16.81 1.36
C ALA A 283 -2.13 -15.70 1.13
N GLU A 284 -1.09 -16.03 0.38
CA GLU A 284 -0.05 -15.10 -0.03
C GLU A 284 -0.21 -14.74 -1.52
N THR A 285 0.16 -13.52 -1.88
CA THR A 285 0.22 -13.09 -3.28
C THR A 285 1.56 -12.48 -3.64
N GLU A 286 2.17 -13.02 -4.70
CA GLU A 286 3.29 -12.43 -5.42
C GLU A 286 2.84 -11.97 -6.83
N ILE A 287 1.53 -11.76 -7.05
CA ILE A 287 1.01 -11.47 -8.39
C ILE A 287 1.61 -10.17 -8.93
N PHE A 288 2.12 -10.23 -10.16
CA PHE A 288 2.61 -9.08 -10.90
C PHE A 288 1.74 -8.81 -12.13
N LEU A 289 0.90 -7.77 -12.03
CA LEU A 289 -0.04 -7.41 -13.07
C LEU A 289 0.59 -6.37 -14.01
N THR A 290 0.69 -6.72 -15.30
CA THR A 290 1.31 -5.90 -16.35
C THR A 290 0.44 -5.94 -17.61
N PRO A 291 0.61 -5.03 -18.58
CA PRO A 291 -0.20 -5.06 -19.80
C PRO A 291 -0.28 -6.45 -20.45
N GLY A 292 -1.50 -6.91 -20.74
CA GLY A 292 -1.79 -8.28 -21.17
C GLY A 292 -2.24 -9.22 -20.05
N SER A 293 -2.21 -8.81 -18.78
CA SER A 293 -2.85 -9.54 -17.68
C SER A 293 -4.38 -9.61 -17.87
N ASP A 294 -4.95 -10.76 -17.55
CA ASP A 294 -6.40 -10.97 -17.55
C ASP A 294 -6.98 -10.65 -16.16
N PHE A 295 -7.88 -9.66 -16.11
CA PHE A 295 -8.57 -9.25 -14.89
C PHE A 295 -9.94 -9.92 -14.84
N LYS A 296 -10.12 -10.82 -13.87
CA LYS A 296 -11.32 -11.66 -13.76
C LYS A 296 -12.38 -11.05 -12.85
N VAL A 297 -11.96 -10.27 -11.85
CA VAL A 297 -12.86 -9.74 -10.83
C VAL A 297 -13.22 -8.30 -11.10
N ILE A 298 -12.21 -7.44 -11.21
CA ILE A 298 -12.40 -5.99 -11.15
C ILE A 298 -12.90 -5.43 -12.48
N ASP A 299 -13.83 -4.48 -12.37
CA ASP A 299 -14.32 -3.66 -13.50
C ASP A 299 -13.74 -2.23 -13.42
N GLY A 300 -13.30 -1.81 -12.24
CA GLY A 300 -12.60 -0.53 -12.03
C GLY A 300 -11.63 -0.53 -10.85
N LEU A 301 -10.79 0.50 -10.82
CA LEU A 301 -9.80 0.74 -9.78
C LEU A 301 -9.81 2.22 -9.39
N MET A 302 -10.04 2.49 -8.10
CA MET A 302 -9.69 3.78 -7.51
C MET A 302 -8.28 3.70 -6.92
N THR A 303 -7.37 4.56 -7.36
CA THR A 303 -5.97 4.56 -6.89
C THR A 303 -5.37 5.97 -6.88
N ASN A 304 -4.18 6.13 -6.31
CA ASN A 304 -3.38 7.36 -6.45
C ASN A 304 -2.63 7.35 -7.79
N PHE A 305 -2.00 8.47 -8.13
CA PHE A 305 -0.98 8.50 -9.18
C PHE A 305 0.35 7.91 -8.70
N HIS A 306 1.00 7.13 -9.56
CA HIS A 306 2.19 6.35 -9.24
C HIS A 306 3.47 6.95 -9.83
N LEU A 307 4.62 6.41 -9.45
CA LEU A 307 5.91 6.89 -9.95
C LEU A 307 6.22 6.32 -11.34
N PRO A 308 7.03 7.01 -12.17
CA PRO A 308 7.52 6.45 -13.42
C PRO A 308 8.31 5.15 -13.18
N LYS A 309 8.24 4.22 -14.12
CA LYS A 309 8.88 2.89 -14.05
C LYS A 309 8.51 2.05 -12.83
N SER A 310 7.39 2.36 -12.17
CA SER A 310 6.91 1.60 -11.01
C SER A 310 6.02 0.42 -11.43
N THR A 311 6.03 -0.64 -10.63
CA THR A 311 5.09 -1.77 -10.77
C THR A 311 3.63 -1.32 -10.72
N LEU A 312 3.33 -0.29 -9.95
CA LEU A 312 1.99 0.27 -9.84
C LEU A 312 1.56 1.03 -11.11
N PHE A 313 2.47 1.74 -11.78
CA PHE A 313 2.16 2.35 -13.08
C PHE A 313 1.94 1.28 -14.17
N MET A 314 2.69 0.18 -14.11
CA MET A 314 2.46 -0.98 -14.98
C MET A 314 1.09 -1.62 -14.73
N LEU A 315 0.68 -1.75 -13.46
CA LEU A 315 -0.62 -2.30 -13.08
C LEU A 315 -1.78 -1.45 -13.61
N VAL A 316 -1.75 -0.12 -13.42
CA VAL A 316 -2.82 0.74 -13.96
C VAL A 316 -2.83 0.74 -15.49
N SER A 317 -1.66 0.64 -16.13
CA SER A 317 -1.53 0.47 -17.57
C SER A 317 -2.09 -0.86 -18.07
N ALA A 318 -2.06 -1.90 -17.22
CA ALA A 318 -2.67 -3.19 -17.54
C ALA A 318 -4.21 -3.13 -17.57
N ILE A 319 -4.80 -2.23 -16.76
CA ILE A 319 -6.26 -2.07 -16.67
C ILE A 319 -6.82 -1.28 -17.86
N ALA A 320 -6.17 -0.17 -18.21
CA ALA A 320 -6.73 0.80 -19.15
C ALA A 320 -5.90 0.99 -20.44
N GLY A 321 -4.78 0.26 -20.58
CA GLY A 321 -3.83 0.39 -21.68
C GLY A 321 -2.73 1.42 -21.41
N LEU A 322 -1.52 1.14 -21.91
CA LEU A 322 -0.33 1.97 -21.68
C LEU A 322 -0.50 3.38 -22.24
N ASP A 323 -0.86 3.54 -23.52
CA ASP A 323 -0.97 4.85 -24.18
C ASP A 323 -2.01 5.74 -23.49
N ARG A 324 -3.13 5.13 -23.07
CA ARG A 324 -4.19 5.82 -22.33
C ARG A 324 -3.70 6.29 -20.97
N MET A 325 -2.99 5.44 -20.22
CA MET A 325 -2.47 5.82 -18.91
C MET A 325 -1.32 6.83 -18.99
N GLN A 326 -0.47 6.78 -20.01
CA GLN A 326 0.51 7.83 -20.28
C GLN A 326 -0.17 9.17 -20.56
N SER A 327 -1.23 9.17 -21.38
CA SER A 327 -2.02 10.37 -21.68
C SER A 327 -2.72 10.92 -20.43
N ALA A 328 -3.29 10.04 -19.60
CA ALA A 328 -3.93 10.43 -18.34
C ALA A 328 -2.93 11.05 -17.35
N TYR A 329 -1.71 10.53 -17.28
CA TYR A 329 -0.66 11.07 -16.41
C TYR A 329 -0.11 12.40 -16.93
N ALA A 330 0.05 12.55 -18.25
CA ALA A 330 0.39 13.84 -18.86
C ALA A 330 -0.69 14.89 -18.56
N TYR A 331 -1.97 14.54 -18.78
CA TYR A 331 -3.10 15.40 -18.43
C TYR A 331 -3.08 15.80 -16.95
N ALA A 332 -2.85 14.85 -16.04
CA ALA A 332 -2.79 15.11 -14.61
C ALA A 332 -1.66 16.09 -14.26
N ILE A 333 -0.47 15.94 -14.85
CA ILE A 333 0.66 16.86 -14.66
C ILE A 333 0.32 18.27 -15.16
N GLU A 334 -0.22 18.38 -16.39
CA GLU A 334 -0.63 19.66 -16.99
C GLU A 334 -1.71 20.37 -16.16
N ASN A 335 -2.61 19.61 -15.54
CA ASN A 335 -3.72 20.13 -14.72
C ASN A 335 -3.39 20.20 -13.23
N ASN A 336 -2.11 20.19 -12.85
CA ASN A 336 -1.63 20.35 -11.48
C ASN A 336 -2.27 19.36 -10.50
N TYR A 337 -2.38 18.10 -10.89
CA TYR A 337 -2.65 17.02 -9.96
C TYR A 337 -1.41 16.76 -9.10
N ARG A 338 -1.66 16.35 -7.86
CA ARG A 338 -0.63 15.93 -6.91
C ARG A 338 -0.45 14.42 -6.99
N PHE A 339 0.77 13.95 -6.85
CA PHE A 339 1.15 12.57 -7.11
C PHE A 339 1.52 11.83 -5.83
N TYR A 340 1.49 10.50 -5.94
CA TYR A 340 1.92 9.52 -4.94
C TYR A 340 1.03 9.42 -3.70
N SER A 341 1.55 8.92 -2.57
CA SER A 341 0.75 8.44 -1.42
C SER A 341 -0.27 9.45 -0.89
N TYR A 342 0.13 10.72 -0.78
CA TYR A 342 -0.73 11.81 -0.30
C TYR A 342 -1.27 12.71 -1.42
N GLY A 343 -1.03 12.32 -2.67
CA GLY A 343 -1.47 13.06 -3.83
C GLY A 343 -2.98 13.00 -4.04
N ASP A 344 -3.38 13.30 -5.25
CA ASP A 344 -4.76 13.16 -5.71
C ASP A 344 -5.04 11.71 -6.15
N SER A 345 -6.29 11.45 -6.51
CA SER A 345 -6.77 10.11 -6.88
C SER A 345 -7.18 10.03 -8.35
N SER A 346 -7.35 8.82 -8.84
CA SER A 346 -7.94 8.49 -10.13
C SER A 346 -8.94 7.34 -9.97
N LEU A 347 -10.09 7.42 -10.65
CA LEU A 347 -11.01 6.31 -10.86
C LEU A 347 -10.84 5.82 -12.30
N ILE A 348 -10.33 4.60 -12.45
CA ILE A 348 -9.94 4.01 -13.72
C ILE A 348 -10.88 2.84 -14.02
N TRP A 349 -11.62 2.91 -15.11
CA TRP A 349 -12.40 1.80 -15.61
C TRP A 349 -11.58 0.91 -16.53
N LYS A 350 -11.76 -0.41 -16.43
CA LYS A 350 -11.13 -1.38 -17.31
C LYS A 350 -11.51 -1.07 -18.77
N ALA A 351 -10.52 -1.07 -19.66
CA ALA A 351 -10.78 -0.92 -21.09
C ALA A 351 -11.48 -2.18 -21.62
N ASP A 352 -12.39 -2.00 -22.58
CA ASP A 352 -13.09 -3.11 -23.25
C ASP A 352 -12.16 -4.04 -24.03
#